data_AF-A0A849H4U2-F1
#
_entry.id   AF-A0A849H4U2-F1
#
_cell.length_a   1.000
_cell.length_b   1.000
_cell.length_c   1.000
_cell.angle_alpha   90.00
_cell.angle_beta   90.00
_cell.angle_gamma   90.00
#
_symmetry.space_group_name_H-M   'P 1'
#
loop_
_entity.id
_entity.type
_entity.pdbx_description
1 polymer ?
#
loop_
_entity_poly.entity_id
_entity_poly.type
_entity_poly.pdbx_seq_one_letter_code
_entity_poly.pdbx_strand_id
1 'polypeptide(L)'
;MMVRKLLFALLGLLLLVTSGVSFHRSRNLGEPVVLSAGVTEVKRLGDYFEGIRGTVNDCHVYIMEGEEPGGTVFVMGGTHPEEPAARLAAWLLAENAEMEVGRMIVVLSSNRSASTVTRVGGAYPPDFTIATDWGERTFRLGDRWANPLDQWPDPEVYIHYPSRQYLAYVDIRNLNRTWPGRPDGSLTERTTHAFMELIRQEQVDLFIDLHEAELQYPVISTIVAHDSGEELAAFTSMMLSDTEF
;
A
#
# COMPACT_ATOMS: atom_id res chain seq x y z
N MET A 1 -33.30 39.82 -3.29
CA MET A 1 -32.99 38.69 -2.39
C MET A 1 -32.97 37.33 -3.09
N MET A 2 -33.97 36.98 -3.92
CA MET A 2 -34.05 35.66 -4.57
C MET A 2 -32.87 35.36 -5.52
N VAL A 3 -32.50 36.33 -6.37
CA VAL A 3 -31.37 36.19 -7.30
C VAL A 3 -30.06 35.85 -6.59
N ARG A 4 -29.78 36.51 -5.45
CA ARG A 4 -28.58 36.23 -4.63
C ARG A 4 -28.58 34.81 -4.07
N LYS A 5 -29.74 34.31 -3.63
CA LYS A 5 -29.87 32.93 -3.14
C LYS A 5 -29.66 31.91 -4.25
N LEU A 6 -30.22 32.16 -5.44
CA LEU A 6 -30.01 31.32 -6.61
C LEU A 6 -28.54 31.29 -7.05
N LEU A 7 -27.86 32.45 -7.05
CA LEU A 7 -26.43 32.52 -7.35
C LEU A 7 -25.58 31.72 -6.36
N PHE A 8 -25.83 31.85 -5.05
CA PHE A 8 -25.10 31.06 -4.05
C PHE A 8 -25.40 29.56 -4.16
N ALA A 9 -26.66 29.19 -4.43
CA ALA A 9 -27.03 27.79 -4.66
C ALA A 9 -26.33 27.22 -5.90
N LEU A 10 -26.27 27.98 -7.00
CA LEU A 10 -25.58 27.59 -8.22
C LEU A 10 -24.07 27.44 -7.99
N LEU A 11 -23.45 28.38 -7.27
CA LEU A 11 -22.04 28.31 -6.93
C LEU A 11 -21.75 27.11 -6.02
N GLY A 12 -22.61 26.85 -5.03
CA GLY A 12 -22.51 25.66 -4.17
C GLY A 12 -22.65 24.36 -4.95
N LEU A 13 -23.60 24.29 -5.89
CA LEU A 13 -23.78 23.14 -6.77
C LEU A 13 -22.57 22.95 -7.69
N LEU A 14 -22.02 24.03 -8.25
CA LEU A 14 -20.83 23.99 -9.09
C LEU A 14 -19.65 23.41 -8.30
N LEU A 15 -19.40 23.91 -7.09
CA LEU A 15 -18.35 23.39 -6.20
C LEU A 15 -18.57 21.92 -5.84
N LEU A 16 -19.80 21.55 -5.48
CA LEU A 16 -20.16 20.16 -5.16
C LEU A 16 -19.86 19.22 -6.33
N VAL A 17 -20.28 19.60 -7.54
CA VAL A 17 -20.11 18.78 -8.74
C VAL A 17 -18.64 18.70 -9.14
N THR A 18 -17.90 19.81 -9.15
CA THR A 18 -16.49 19.79 -9.54
C THR A 18 -15.63 19.02 -8.54
N SER A 19 -15.84 19.21 -7.23
CA SER A 19 -15.18 18.42 -6.18
C SER A 19 -15.56 16.95 -6.26
N GLY A 20 -16.85 16.63 -6.46
CA GLY A 20 -17.32 15.25 -6.60
C GLY A 20 -16.69 14.54 -7.81
N VAL A 21 -16.59 15.21 -8.96
CA VAL A 21 -15.91 14.68 -10.15
C VAL A 21 -14.42 14.48 -9.89
N SER A 22 -13.75 15.42 -9.22
CA SER A 22 -12.34 15.30 -8.85
C SER A 22 -12.08 14.10 -7.94
N PHE A 23 -12.85 13.94 -6.86
CA PHE A 23 -12.73 12.79 -5.95
C PHE A 23 -13.07 11.48 -6.64
N HIS A 24 -14.09 11.46 -7.51
CA HIS A 24 -14.44 10.27 -8.27
C HIS A 24 -13.33 9.85 -9.23
N ARG A 25 -12.68 10.80 -9.91
CA ARG A 25 -11.53 10.53 -10.80
C ARG A 25 -10.34 10.02 -10.01
N SER A 26 -9.96 10.69 -8.92
CA SER A 26 -8.84 10.26 -8.07
C SER A 26 -9.10 8.87 -7.50
N ARG A 27 -10.27 8.58 -6.93
CA ARG A 27 -10.61 7.25 -6.38
C ARG A 27 -10.55 6.12 -7.41
N ASN A 28 -10.91 6.40 -8.66
CA ASN A 28 -10.97 5.39 -9.73
C ASN A 28 -9.78 5.44 -10.69
N LEU A 29 -8.74 6.23 -10.39
CA LEU A 29 -7.53 6.23 -11.21
C LEU A 29 -6.85 4.85 -11.07
N GLY A 30 -6.78 4.15 -12.21
CA GLY A 30 -6.19 2.83 -12.31
C GLY A 30 -4.70 2.84 -11.97
N GLU A 31 -4.18 1.67 -11.65
CA GLU A 31 -2.76 1.45 -11.44
C GLU A 31 -2.09 1.17 -12.80
N PRO A 32 -1.24 2.08 -13.33
CA PRO A 32 -0.72 1.99 -14.69
C PRO A 32 0.46 1.03 -14.85
N VAL A 33 0.43 -0.14 -14.19
CA VAL A 33 1.59 -1.06 -14.16
C VAL A 33 1.76 -1.76 -15.50
N VAL A 34 3.00 -1.82 -15.98
CA VAL A 34 3.41 -2.54 -17.18
C VAL A 34 4.28 -3.72 -16.76
N LEU A 35 3.77 -4.94 -16.88
CA LEU A 35 4.44 -6.13 -16.36
C LEU A 35 5.72 -6.45 -17.15
N SER A 36 6.78 -6.82 -16.44
CA SER A 36 7.97 -7.42 -17.05
C SER A 36 7.66 -8.78 -17.66
N ALA A 37 8.57 -9.30 -18.48
CA ALA A 37 8.51 -10.68 -18.94
C ALA A 37 8.73 -11.70 -17.80
N GLY A 38 9.31 -11.26 -16.67
CA GLY A 38 9.52 -12.08 -15.49
C GLY A 38 8.27 -12.35 -14.66
N VAL A 39 7.19 -11.59 -14.84
CA VAL A 39 5.90 -11.87 -14.18
C VAL A 39 5.26 -13.09 -14.82
N THR A 40 5.30 -14.22 -14.12
CA THR A 40 4.78 -15.51 -14.58
C THR A 40 3.30 -15.67 -14.27
N GLU A 41 2.82 -15.07 -13.17
CA GLU A 41 1.42 -15.16 -12.74
C GLU A 41 0.97 -13.87 -12.03
N VAL A 42 -0.31 -13.53 -12.17
CA VAL A 42 -0.96 -12.47 -11.38
C VAL A 42 -2.18 -13.07 -10.67
N LYS A 43 -2.10 -13.13 -9.34
CA LYS A 43 -3.20 -13.56 -8.47
C LYS A 43 -3.89 -12.36 -7.81
N ARG A 44 -4.97 -12.62 -7.09
CA ARG A 44 -5.67 -11.66 -6.24
C ARG A 44 -5.42 -11.99 -4.77
N LEU A 45 -5.36 -11.00 -3.90
CA LEU A 45 -5.22 -11.24 -2.45
C LEU A 45 -6.39 -12.08 -1.90
N GLY A 46 -7.58 -11.91 -2.47
CA GLY A 46 -8.76 -12.73 -2.20
C GLY A 46 -8.60 -14.22 -2.50
N ASP A 47 -7.60 -14.62 -3.29
CA ASP A 47 -7.29 -16.04 -3.55
C ASP A 47 -6.67 -16.72 -2.33
N TYR A 48 -6.07 -15.96 -1.41
CA TYR A 48 -5.50 -16.47 -0.16
C TYR A 48 -6.50 -16.40 1.01
N PHE A 49 -7.46 -15.48 0.96
CA PHE A 49 -8.48 -15.32 2.00
C PHE A 49 -9.78 -14.75 1.45
N GLU A 50 -10.86 -15.54 1.50
CA GLU A 50 -12.15 -15.16 0.92
C GLU A 50 -12.74 -13.86 1.52
N GLY A 51 -12.47 -13.57 2.79
CA GLY A 51 -13.01 -12.37 3.47
C GLY A 51 -12.47 -11.03 2.97
N ILE A 52 -11.51 -11.02 2.04
CA ILE A 52 -11.06 -9.82 1.34
C ILE A 52 -11.50 -9.77 -0.13
N ARG A 53 -11.96 -10.88 -0.72
CA ARG A 53 -12.30 -10.98 -2.15
C ARG A 53 -13.34 -9.92 -2.55
N GLY A 54 -13.06 -9.23 -3.65
CA GLY A 54 -13.95 -8.20 -4.20
C GLY A 54 -14.05 -6.90 -3.37
N THR A 55 -13.37 -6.82 -2.22
CA THR A 55 -13.25 -5.56 -1.48
C THR A 55 -12.26 -4.61 -2.17
N VAL A 56 -12.21 -3.36 -1.73
CA VAL A 56 -11.23 -2.38 -2.24
C VAL A 56 -9.78 -2.81 -1.98
N ASN A 57 -9.51 -3.61 -0.94
CA ASN A 57 -8.17 -4.09 -0.58
C ASN A 57 -7.83 -5.46 -1.20
N ASP A 58 -8.71 -6.03 -2.01
CA ASP A 58 -8.37 -7.16 -2.86
C ASP A 58 -7.40 -6.67 -3.95
N CYS A 59 -6.10 -6.64 -3.64
CA CYS A 59 -5.07 -6.16 -4.53
C CYS A 59 -4.58 -7.28 -5.47
N HIS A 60 -3.85 -6.89 -6.51
CA HIS A 60 -3.09 -7.86 -7.30
C HIS A 60 -1.84 -8.30 -6.55
N VAL A 61 -1.46 -9.55 -6.78
CA VAL A 61 -0.26 -10.20 -6.28
C VAL A 61 0.50 -10.69 -7.50
N TYR A 62 1.65 -10.09 -7.78
CA TYR A 62 2.48 -10.39 -8.94
C TYR A 62 3.52 -11.42 -8.54
N ILE A 63 3.58 -12.53 -9.27
CA ILE A 63 4.48 -13.65 -8.97
C ILE A 63 5.47 -13.78 -10.12
N MET A 64 6.74 -13.96 -9.76
CA MET A 64 7.86 -14.20 -10.66
C MET A 64 8.56 -15.47 -10.17
N GLU A 65 8.88 -16.38 -11.08
CA GLU A 65 9.54 -17.64 -10.77
C GLU A 65 10.77 -17.80 -11.65
N GLY A 66 11.90 -18.15 -11.04
CA GLY A 66 13.12 -18.50 -11.76
C GLY A 66 13.11 -19.93 -12.26
N GLU A 67 14.09 -20.25 -13.11
CA GLU A 67 14.23 -21.60 -13.67
C GLU A 67 14.70 -22.61 -12.63
N GLU A 68 15.49 -22.15 -11.64
CA GLU A 68 16.05 -22.98 -10.59
C GLU A 68 15.34 -22.79 -9.24
N PRO A 69 15.19 -23.85 -8.43
CA PRO A 69 14.56 -23.74 -7.12
C PRO A 69 15.40 -22.89 -6.15
N GLY A 70 14.72 -22.14 -5.29
CA GLY A 70 15.33 -21.26 -4.31
C GLY A 70 14.31 -20.69 -3.33
N GLY A 71 14.71 -19.69 -2.54
CA GLY A 71 13.84 -19.05 -1.56
C GLY A 71 12.73 -18.20 -2.20
N THR A 72 11.68 -17.95 -1.44
CA THR A 72 10.57 -17.07 -1.80
C THR A 72 10.68 -15.75 -1.07
N VAL A 73 10.92 -14.67 -1.81
CA VAL A 73 10.91 -13.29 -1.28
C VAL A 73 9.56 -12.66 -1.56
N PHE A 74 8.97 -12.02 -0.55
CA PHE A 74 7.78 -11.18 -0.71
C PHE A 74 8.13 -9.72 -0.46
N VAL A 75 7.96 -8.88 -1.48
CA VAL A 75 8.14 -7.43 -1.39
C VAL A 75 6.78 -6.72 -1.45
N MET A 76 6.52 -5.87 -0.48
CA MET A 76 5.28 -5.11 -0.34
C MET A 76 5.56 -3.62 -0.38
N GLY A 77 4.80 -2.91 -1.20
CA GLY A 77 4.72 -1.45 -1.21
C GLY A 77 3.31 -0.95 -0.93
N GLY A 78 3.21 0.35 -0.63
CA GLY A 78 1.93 1.02 -0.46
C GLY A 78 1.16 0.61 0.81
N THR A 79 1.89 0.24 1.86
CA THR A 79 1.34 0.11 3.22
C THR A 79 0.77 1.46 3.69
N HIS A 80 1.50 2.53 3.41
CA HIS A 80 1.01 3.91 3.43
C HIS A 80 1.20 4.53 2.04
N PRO A 81 0.15 4.64 1.21
CA PRO A 81 0.30 5.22 -0.13
C PRO A 81 0.62 6.73 -0.19
N GLU A 82 0.76 7.39 0.96
CA GLU A 82 1.37 8.72 1.10
C GLU A 82 2.91 8.71 1.02
N GLU A 83 3.52 7.51 0.97
CA GLU A 83 4.96 7.24 0.84
C GLU A 83 5.22 6.78 -0.62
N PRO A 84 5.36 7.72 -1.57
CA PRO A 84 5.32 7.42 -3.00
C PRO A 84 6.53 6.63 -3.52
N ALA A 85 7.74 6.89 -3.03
CA ALA A 85 8.95 6.17 -3.43
C ALA A 85 8.92 4.71 -2.95
N ALA A 86 8.49 4.44 -1.72
CA ALA A 86 8.32 3.07 -1.20
C ALA A 86 7.34 2.26 -2.05
N ARG A 87 6.23 2.90 -2.46
CA ARG A 87 5.26 2.30 -3.37
C ARG A 87 5.81 2.09 -4.78
N LEU A 88 6.52 3.06 -5.33
CA LEU A 88 7.11 2.99 -6.67
C LEU A 88 8.26 1.98 -6.77
N ALA A 89 9.00 1.73 -5.69
CA ALA A 89 10.03 0.72 -5.67
C ALA A 89 9.46 -0.69 -5.92
N ALA A 90 8.35 -1.05 -5.28
CA ALA A 90 7.62 -2.29 -5.60
C ALA A 90 7.14 -2.32 -7.06
N TRP A 91 6.77 -1.16 -7.60
CA TRP A 91 6.40 -1.01 -9.00
C TRP A 91 7.54 -1.34 -9.95
N LEU A 92 8.72 -0.76 -9.71
CA LEU A 92 9.90 -1.02 -10.51
C LEU A 92 10.25 -2.51 -10.55
N LEU A 93 10.06 -3.24 -9.46
CA LEU A 93 10.22 -4.70 -9.44
C LEU A 93 9.21 -5.38 -10.37
N ALA A 94 7.92 -5.06 -10.27
CA ALA A 94 6.90 -5.66 -11.14
C ALA A 94 7.10 -5.34 -12.63
N GLU A 95 7.73 -4.21 -12.96
CA GLU A 95 7.95 -3.79 -14.35
C GLU A 95 9.29 -4.21 -14.95
N ASN A 96 10.28 -4.58 -14.12
CA ASN A 96 11.65 -4.83 -14.60
C ASN A 96 12.30 -6.10 -14.07
N ALA A 97 11.85 -6.66 -12.94
CA ALA A 97 12.53 -7.81 -12.35
C ALA A 97 12.26 -9.08 -13.15
N GLU A 98 13.30 -9.91 -13.24
CA GLU A 98 13.27 -11.28 -13.76
C GLU A 98 14.05 -12.15 -12.77
N MET A 99 13.47 -13.29 -12.39
CA MET A 99 14.07 -14.19 -11.42
C MET A 99 14.91 -15.23 -12.14
N GLU A 100 16.16 -15.42 -11.70
CA GLU A 100 17.00 -16.55 -12.15
C GLU A 100 16.79 -17.77 -11.25
N VAL A 101 16.70 -17.56 -9.93
CA VAL A 101 16.62 -18.61 -8.90
C VAL A 101 15.54 -18.25 -7.88
N GLY A 102 14.70 -19.22 -7.51
CA GLY A 102 13.65 -19.04 -6.51
C GLY A 102 12.46 -18.24 -7.01
N ARG A 103 11.80 -17.53 -6.09
CA ARG A 103 10.52 -16.87 -6.38
C ARG A 103 10.49 -15.47 -5.77
N MET A 104 9.86 -14.53 -6.48
CA MET A 104 9.53 -13.21 -5.96
C MET A 104 8.04 -12.98 -6.06
N ILE A 105 7.44 -12.55 -4.95
CA ILE A 105 6.07 -12.07 -4.87
C ILE A 105 6.13 -10.57 -4.64
N VAL A 106 5.36 -9.81 -5.41
CA VAL A 106 5.31 -8.35 -5.31
C VAL A 106 3.87 -7.88 -5.15
N VAL A 107 3.65 -6.97 -4.20
CA VAL A 107 2.38 -6.26 -4.02
C VAL A 107 2.65 -4.75 -4.08
N LEU A 108 1.99 -4.08 -5.03
CA LEU A 108 2.23 -2.66 -5.31
C LEU A 108 1.56 -1.72 -4.32
N SER A 109 0.33 -2.04 -3.93
CA SER A 109 -0.49 -1.22 -3.03
C SER A 109 -1.22 -2.13 -2.06
N SER A 110 -0.54 -2.48 -0.97
CA SER A 110 -1.11 -3.35 0.07
C SER A 110 -2.33 -2.73 0.74
N ASN A 111 -2.34 -1.41 0.94
CA ASN A 111 -3.50 -0.66 1.42
C ASN A 111 -4.17 0.12 0.28
N ARG A 112 -4.80 -0.60 -0.65
CA ARG A 112 -5.47 0.04 -1.81
C ARG A 112 -6.58 1.01 -1.38
N SER A 113 -7.28 0.78 -0.27
CA SER A 113 -8.24 1.74 0.30
C SER A 113 -7.58 3.08 0.61
N ALA A 114 -6.44 3.08 1.31
CA ALA A 114 -5.72 4.31 1.64
C ALA A 114 -5.21 5.06 0.38
N SER A 115 -4.99 4.36 -0.74
CA SER A 115 -4.63 5.01 -2.01
C SER A 115 -5.78 5.80 -2.67
N THR A 116 -6.99 5.74 -2.11
CA THR A 116 -8.19 6.42 -2.66
C THR A 116 -8.56 7.72 -1.94
N VAL A 117 -7.75 8.15 -0.97
CA VAL A 117 -7.94 9.36 -0.17
C VAL A 117 -6.59 9.97 0.14
N THR A 118 -6.53 11.29 0.33
CA THR A 118 -5.33 11.97 0.84
C THR A 118 -5.51 12.35 2.30
N ARG A 119 -4.40 12.55 3.02
CA ARG A 119 -4.43 12.94 4.43
C ARG A 119 -5.25 14.22 4.63
N VAL A 120 -6.31 14.11 5.43
CA VAL A 120 -7.20 15.23 5.74
C VAL A 120 -6.41 16.34 6.42
N GLY A 121 -6.47 17.55 5.87
CA GLY A 121 -5.75 18.72 6.40
C GLY A 121 -4.26 18.77 6.05
N GLY A 122 -3.70 17.75 5.38
CA GLY A 122 -2.29 17.72 4.96
C GLY A 122 -1.99 18.52 3.68
N ALA A 123 -3.04 18.94 2.96
CA ALA A 123 -2.92 19.62 1.65
C ALA A 123 -2.07 18.86 0.62
N TYR A 124 -1.99 17.53 0.74
CA TYR A 124 -1.34 16.68 -0.25
C TYR A 124 -2.08 16.75 -1.59
N PRO A 125 -1.35 16.78 -2.73
CA PRO A 125 -1.98 16.67 -4.04
C PRO A 125 -2.70 15.31 -4.16
N PRO A 126 -3.81 15.21 -4.91
CA PRO A 126 -4.54 13.94 -5.07
C PRO A 126 -3.76 12.92 -5.94
N ASP A 127 -2.88 13.41 -6.79
CA ASP A 127 -2.07 12.64 -7.71
C ASP A 127 -0.73 13.35 -7.98
N PHE A 128 0.21 12.61 -8.55
CA PHE A 128 1.49 13.11 -9.02
C PHE A 128 1.85 12.44 -10.35
N THR A 129 2.57 13.15 -11.20
CA THR A 129 2.94 12.69 -12.53
C THR A 129 4.46 12.60 -12.65
N ILE A 130 4.94 11.46 -13.12
CA ILE A 130 6.35 11.23 -13.43
C ILE A 130 6.50 11.28 -14.95
N ALA A 131 7.36 12.18 -15.43
CA ALA A 131 7.77 12.23 -16.82
C ALA A 131 8.87 11.18 -17.09
N THR A 132 8.72 10.46 -18.20
CA THR A 132 9.69 9.49 -18.69
C THR A 132 9.92 9.70 -20.18
N ASP A 133 11.01 9.17 -20.74
CA ASP A 133 11.34 9.33 -22.16
C ASP A 133 10.27 8.76 -23.12
N TRP A 134 9.44 7.84 -22.64
CA TRP A 134 8.36 7.20 -23.40
C TRP A 134 6.96 7.69 -23.00
N GLY A 135 6.87 8.74 -22.16
CA GLY A 135 5.61 9.41 -21.81
C GLY A 135 5.49 9.75 -20.34
N GLU A 136 4.32 10.26 -19.96
CA GLU A 136 4.00 10.59 -18.56
C GLU A 136 3.15 9.49 -17.92
N ARG A 137 3.42 9.17 -16.66
CA ARG A 137 2.56 8.31 -15.84
C ARG A 137 2.09 9.04 -14.60
N THR A 138 0.79 8.97 -14.36
CA THR A 138 0.14 9.60 -13.21
C THR A 138 -0.24 8.56 -12.17
N PHE A 139 0.11 8.83 -10.93
CA PHE A 139 -0.11 7.98 -9.77
C PHE A 139 -0.94 8.71 -8.74
N ARG A 140 -1.76 7.98 -7.99
CA ARG A 140 -2.48 8.52 -6.83
C ARG A 140 -1.52 8.71 -5.67
N LEU A 141 -1.56 9.87 -5.02
CA LEU A 141 -1.00 10.04 -3.69
C LEU A 141 -2.10 9.70 -2.68
N GLY A 142 -1.79 8.81 -1.73
CA GLY A 142 -2.79 8.36 -0.76
C GLY A 142 -2.62 8.96 0.63
N ASP A 143 -3.10 8.21 1.61
CA ASP A 143 -3.05 8.53 3.04
C ASP A 143 -2.35 7.42 3.82
N ARG A 144 -2.04 7.68 5.09
CA ARG A 144 -1.58 6.70 6.06
C ARG A 144 -2.64 5.67 6.41
N TRP A 145 -3.88 6.10 6.41
CA TRP A 145 -5.02 5.33 6.90
C TRP A 145 -5.95 4.94 5.74
N ALA A 146 -6.52 3.74 5.82
CA ALA A 146 -7.59 3.32 4.92
C ALA A 146 -8.71 4.35 4.86
N ASN A 147 -9.36 4.48 3.71
CA ASN A 147 -10.37 5.49 3.48
C ASN A 147 -11.59 5.25 4.39
N PRO A 148 -12.07 6.27 5.15
CA PRO A 148 -13.27 6.15 5.97
C PRO A 148 -14.53 5.72 5.21
N LEU A 149 -14.58 5.91 3.89
CA LEU A 149 -15.67 5.41 3.05
C LEU A 149 -15.68 3.88 2.91
N ASP A 150 -14.53 3.24 3.09
CA ASP A 150 -14.35 1.79 2.98
C ASP A 150 -14.33 1.10 4.35
N GLN A 151 -13.92 1.83 5.39
CA GLN A 151 -13.89 1.35 6.76
C GLN A 151 -14.38 2.43 7.74
N TRP A 152 -15.56 2.19 8.31
CA TRP A 152 -16.19 2.99 9.36
C TRP A 152 -17.14 2.08 10.16
N PRO A 153 -17.36 2.33 11.47
CA PRO A 153 -16.79 3.39 12.32
C PRO A 153 -15.41 3.08 12.88
N ASP A 154 -14.66 4.13 13.21
CA ASP A 154 -13.49 4.02 14.07
C ASP A 154 -13.95 3.85 15.53
N PRO A 155 -13.26 3.04 16.36
CA PRO A 155 -13.60 2.86 17.77
C PRO A 155 -13.24 4.11 18.59
N GLU A 156 -13.57 4.16 19.88
CA GLU A 156 -13.04 5.23 20.76
C GLU A 156 -11.55 5.03 21.06
N VAL A 157 -11.16 3.77 21.27
CA VAL A 157 -9.77 3.33 21.41
C VAL A 157 -9.61 2.04 20.61
N TYR A 158 -8.55 1.94 19.83
CA TYR A 158 -8.24 0.69 19.13
C TYR A 158 -7.45 -0.22 20.07
N ILE A 159 -7.97 -1.42 20.30
CA ILE A 159 -7.28 -2.46 21.08
C ILE A 159 -6.72 -3.48 20.10
N HIS A 160 -5.40 -3.47 19.94
CA HIS A 160 -4.71 -4.28 18.95
C HIS A 160 -4.89 -5.78 19.18
N TYR A 161 -5.17 -6.55 18.13
CA TYR A 161 -5.11 -8.01 18.17
C TYR A 161 -3.74 -8.51 17.66
N PRO A 162 -3.06 -9.47 18.33
CA PRO A 162 -3.46 -10.11 19.58
C PRO A 162 -2.90 -9.43 20.84
N SER A 163 -2.02 -8.42 20.69
CA SER A 163 -1.22 -7.90 21.82
C SER A 163 -2.03 -7.17 22.90
N ARG A 164 -3.28 -6.78 22.60
CA ARG A 164 -4.17 -5.97 23.45
C ARG A 164 -3.60 -4.59 23.80
N GLN A 165 -2.61 -4.12 23.04
CA GLN A 165 -2.09 -2.77 23.18
C GLN A 165 -3.18 -1.75 22.85
N TYR A 166 -3.28 -0.72 23.67
CA TYR A 166 -4.14 0.44 23.39
C TYR A 166 -3.43 1.36 22.40
N LEU A 167 -4.08 1.62 21.28
CA LEU A 167 -3.62 2.46 20.18
C LEU A 167 -4.62 3.60 19.93
N ALA A 168 -4.21 4.59 19.14
CA ALA A 168 -5.11 5.67 18.77
C ALA A 168 -6.29 5.12 17.97
N TYR A 169 -7.46 5.73 18.07
CA TYR A 169 -8.66 5.24 17.38
C TYR A 169 -8.46 5.05 15.87
N VAL A 170 -7.75 5.97 15.22
CA VAL A 170 -7.47 5.93 13.77
C VAL A 170 -6.55 4.78 13.38
N ASP A 171 -5.77 4.22 14.31
CA ASP A 171 -4.82 3.14 14.01
C ASP A 171 -5.51 1.86 13.54
N ILE A 172 -6.81 1.69 13.80
CA ILE A 172 -7.59 0.59 13.22
C ILE A 172 -7.61 0.62 11.67
N ARG A 173 -7.41 1.80 11.06
CA ARG A 173 -7.31 2.00 9.61
C ARG A 173 -5.86 2.03 9.13
N ASN A 174 -4.87 2.03 10.02
CA ASN A 174 -3.45 1.98 9.65
C ASN A 174 -3.05 0.52 9.41
N LEU A 175 -2.70 0.15 8.18
CA LEU A 175 -2.33 -1.23 7.85
C LEU A 175 -1.16 -1.73 8.72
N ASN A 176 -0.15 -0.87 8.94
CA ASN A 176 1.01 -1.13 9.78
C ASN A 176 0.73 -1.10 11.30
N ARG A 177 -0.55 -1.11 11.70
CA ARG A 177 -1.00 -1.25 13.11
C ARG A 177 -1.96 -2.40 13.28
N THR A 178 -2.21 -3.21 12.25
CA THR A 178 -3.21 -4.28 12.31
C THR A 178 -2.63 -5.68 12.15
N TRP A 179 -1.31 -5.83 11.99
CA TRP A 179 -0.66 -7.13 11.88
C TRP A 179 -0.72 -7.93 13.19
N PRO A 180 -1.01 -9.24 13.18
CA PRO A 180 -1.19 -10.14 12.03
C PRO A 180 -2.62 -10.16 11.45
N GLY A 181 -3.50 -9.29 11.95
CA GLY A 181 -4.89 -9.23 11.54
C GLY A 181 -5.71 -10.38 12.09
N ARG A 182 -7.00 -10.35 11.77
CA ARG A 182 -7.94 -11.43 12.10
C ARG A 182 -9.04 -11.52 11.04
N PRO A 183 -9.57 -12.73 10.76
CA PRO A 183 -10.50 -12.95 9.66
C PRO A 183 -11.85 -12.24 9.84
N ASP A 184 -12.26 -11.98 11.08
CA ASP A 184 -13.53 -11.36 11.47
C ASP A 184 -13.37 -9.87 11.89
N GLY A 185 -12.22 -9.27 11.60
CA GLY A 185 -11.91 -7.89 11.95
C GLY A 185 -12.42 -6.83 10.97
N SER A 186 -11.91 -5.61 11.13
CA SER A 186 -12.08 -4.51 10.19
C SER A 186 -11.52 -4.83 8.80
N LEU A 187 -11.78 -3.99 7.79
CA LEU A 187 -11.21 -4.19 6.45
C LEU A 187 -9.69 -4.29 6.51
N THR A 188 -9.04 -3.40 7.26
CA THR A 188 -7.59 -3.37 7.44
C THR A 188 -7.07 -4.61 8.19
N GLU A 189 -7.76 -5.06 9.25
CA GLU A 189 -7.41 -6.31 9.95
C GLU A 189 -7.60 -7.56 9.08
N ARG A 190 -8.63 -7.60 8.24
CA ARG A 190 -8.84 -8.69 7.27
C ARG A 190 -7.78 -8.67 6.17
N THR A 191 -7.29 -7.48 5.81
CA THR A 191 -6.24 -7.31 4.79
C THR A 191 -4.91 -7.88 5.29
N THR A 192 -4.48 -7.52 6.51
CA THR A 192 -3.26 -8.09 7.11
C THR A 192 -3.41 -9.58 7.39
N HIS A 193 -4.61 -10.05 7.77
CA HIS A 193 -4.87 -11.48 7.86
C HIS A 193 -4.67 -12.19 6.51
N ALA A 194 -5.19 -11.63 5.42
CA ALA A 194 -5.02 -12.17 4.08
C ALA A 194 -3.54 -12.21 3.65
N PHE A 195 -2.75 -11.19 3.99
CA PHE A 195 -1.30 -11.23 3.73
C PHE A 195 -0.58 -12.27 4.59
N MET A 196 -1.01 -12.48 5.83
CA MET A 196 -0.47 -13.58 6.65
C MET A 196 -0.83 -14.95 6.05
N GLU A 197 -2.01 -15.11 5.45
CA GLU A 197 -2.38 -16.32 4.71
C GLU A 197 -1.54 -16.48 3.44
N LEU A 198 -1.30 -15.42 2.67
CA LEU A 198 -0.38 -15.42 1.54
C LEU A 198 1.02 -15.89 1.96
N ILE A 199 1.58 -15.29 3.02
CA ILE A 199 2.91 -15.64 3.56
C ILE A 199 3.00 -17.13 3.90
N ARG A 200 1.96 -17.69 4.53
CA ARG A 200 1.91 -19.12 4.91
C ARG A 200 1.75 -20.03 3.70
N GLN A 201 0.82 -19.70 2.80
CA GLN A 201 0.46 -20.55 1.66
C GLN A 201 1.55 -20.57 0.58
N GLU A 202 2.19 -19.42 0.35
CA GLU A 202 3.31 -19.29 -0.60
C GLU A 202 4.68 -19.61 0.01
N GLN A 203 4.71 -19.98 1.30
CA GLN A 203 5.92 -20.34 2.04
C GLN A 203 7.03 -19.27 1.93
N VAL A 204 6.67 -18.01 2.22
CA VAL A 204 7.60 -16.88 2.12
C VAL A 204 8.73 -17.03 3.16
N ASP A 205 9.97 -16.97 2.67
CA ASP A 205 11.19 -17.05 3.48
C ASP A 205 11.65 -15.66 3.96
N LEU A 206 11.44 -14.63 3.14
CA LEU A 206 11.82 -13.25 3.45
C LEU A 206 10.68 -12.29 3.06
N PHE A 207 10.17 -11.55 4.04
CA PHE A 207 9.20 -10.49 3.82
C PHE A 207 9.84 -9.11 3.98
N ILE A 208 9.66 -8.24 2.98
CA ILE A 208 10.16 -6.87 2.95
C ILE A 208 8.97 -5.94 2.75
N ASP A 209 8.69 -5.09 3.74
CA ASP A 209 7.68 -4.02 3.65
C ASP A 209 8.40 -2.68 3.49
N LEU A 210 8.20 -2.03 2.34
CA LEU A 210 8.87 -0.77 1.99
C LEU A 210 8.11 0.41 2.58
N HIS A 211 8.85 1.29 3.29
CA HIS A 211 8.32 2.50 3.93
C HIS A 211 9.20 3.72 3.67
N GLU A 212 8.62 4.90 3.86
CA GLU A 212 9.32 6.17 4.02
C GLU A 212 9.09 6.77 5.41
N ALA A 213 10.00 7.67 5.80
CA ALA A 213 9.80 8.48 6.99
C ALA A 213 8.90 9.68 6.67
N GLU A 214 8.06 10.08 7.63
CA GLU A 214 7.45 11.42 7.57
C GLU A 214 8.54 12.50 7.61
N LEU A 215 8.27 13.68 7.02
CA LEU A 215 9.22 14.79 6.85
C LEU A 215 9.97 15.24 8.12
N GLN A 216 9.47 14.91 9.31
CA GLN A 216 10.06 15.30 10.60
C GLN A 216 10.60 14.12 11.40
N TYR A 217 10.57 12.92 10.85
CA TYR A 217 10.98 11.70 11.53
C TYR A 217 12.40 11.28 11.07
N PRO A 218 13.37 11.13 11.98
CA PRO A 218 14.78 10.92 11.60
C PRO A 218 15.10 9.48 11.18
N VAL A 219 14.10 8.62 10.99
CA VAL A 219 14.28 7.21 10.60
C VAL A 219 14.32 7.11 9.07
N ILE A 220 15.36 7.69 8.48
CA ILE A 220 15.65 7.60 7.04
C ILE A 220 16.76 6.59 6.80
N SER A 221 16.77 5.95 5.63
CA SER A 221 17.81 5.00 5.21
C SER A 221 18.10 3.92 6.28
N THR A 222 17.05 3.34 6.85
CA THR A 222 17.14 2.39 7.97
C THR A 222 16.42 1.10 7.63
N ILE A 223 17.02 -0.03 8.01
CA ILE A 223 16.35 -1.35 7.98
C ILE A 223 15.89 -1.65 9.41
N VAL A 224 14.59 -1.89 9.58
CA VAL A 224 14.02 -2.40 10.83
C VAL A 224 13.76 -3.88 10.64
N ALA A 225 14.53 -4.72 11.33
CA ALA A 225 14.45 -6.17 11.21
C ALA A 225 13.92 -6.81 12.49
N HIS A 226 13.20 -7.92 12.34
CA HIS A 226 12.97 -8.85 13.44
C HIS A 226 14.28 -9.57 13.78
N ASP A 227 14.46 -10.00 15.03
CA ASP A 227 15.68 -10.66 15.52
C ASP A 227 16.13 -11.83 14.63
N SER A 228 15.19 -12.57 14.05
CA SER A 228 15.48 -13.68 13.12
C SER A 228 16.14 -13.25 11.80
N GLY A 229 16.06 -11.98 11.44
CA GLY A 229 16.66 -11.39 10.24
C GLY A 229 17.78 -10.40 10.53
N GLU A 230 18.23 -10.28 11.80
CA GLU A 230 19.23 -9.30 12.23
C GLU A 230 20.54 -9.43 11.43
N GLU A 231 21.07 -10.66 11.30
CA GLU A 231 22.32 -10.92 10.57
C GLU A 231 22.22 -10.50 9.10
N LEU A 232 21.12 -10.86 8.43
CA LEU A 232 20.87 -10.48 7.04
C LEU A 232 20.77 -8.96 6.91
N ALA A 233 20.00 -8.30 7.78
CA ALA A 233 19.84 -6.85 7.75
C ALA A 233 21.17 -6.11 8.00
N ALA A 234 21.98 -6.58 8.95
CA ALA A 234 23.29 -6.02 9.23
C ALA A 234 24.23 -6.17 8.02
N PHE A 235 24.28 -7.36 7.42
CA PHE A 235 25.07 -7.62 6.22
C PHE A 235 24.62 -6.74 5.04
N THR A 236 23.32 -6.67 4.77
CA THR A 236 22.75 -5.81 3.73
C THR A 236 23.08 -4.33 3.98
N SER A 237 22.94 -3.85 5.22
CA SER A 237 23.28 -2.47 5.58
C SER A 237 24.75 -2.15 5.35
N MET A 238 25.65 -3.09 5.69
CA MET A 238 27.09 -2.94 5.45
C MET A 238 27.40 -2.89 3.95
N MET A 239 26.80 -3.79 3.16
CA MET A 239 27.00 -3.84 1.71
C MET A 239 26.52 -2.55 1.04
N LEU A 240 25.30 -2.09 1.34
CA LEU A 240 24.76 -0.85 0.78
C LEU A 240 25.62 0.36 1.13
N SER A 241 26.17 0.41 2.35
CA SER A 241 27.06 1.49 2.78
C SER A 241 28.42 1.46 2.07
N ASP A 242 28.87 0.31 1.55
CA ASP A 242 30.12 0.19 0.80
C ASP A 242 29.93 0.48 -0.70
N THR A 243 28.75 0.14 -1.25
CA THR A 243 28.51 0.20 -2.70
C THR A 243 27.75 1.43 -3.18
N GLU A 244 26.85 1.99 -2.37
CA GLU A 244 25.93 3.05 -2.80
C GLU A 244 26.19 4.42 -2.14
N PHE A 245 26.96 4.47 -1.03
CA PHE A 245 27.16 5.69 -0.23
C PHE A 245 28.62 6.04 0.02
#